data_AF-A0AAW9KE29-F1
#
_entry.id   AF-A0AAW9KE29-F1
#
_cell.length_a   1.000
_cell.length_b   1.000
_cell.length_c   1.000
_cell.angle_alpha   90.00
_cell.angle_beta   90.00
_cell.angle_gamma   90.00
#
_symmetry.space_group_name_H-M   'P 1'
#
loop_
_entity.id
_entity.type
_entity.pdbx_description
1 polymer ?
#
loop_
_entity_poly.entity_id
_entity_poly.type
_entity_poly.pdbx_seq_one_letter_code
_entity_poly.pdbx_strand_id
1 'polypeptide(L)' 'GMNNSDYIFAINKDDKAPIFKVAHYGIVGDIYEIIPKLIQKIKENGGESYAI' A
#
# COMPACT_ATOMS: atom_id res chain seq x y z
N GLY A 1 17.01 3.28 -5.03
CA GLY A 1 16.52 2.37 -3.98
C GLY A 1 15.41 3.07 -3.21
N MET A 2 14.54 2.31 -2.54
CA MET A 2 13.37 2.79 -1.79
C MET A 2 13.69 3.63 -0.53
N ASN A 3 14.96 3.71 -0.12
CA ASN A 3 15.37 4.36 1.14
C ASN A 3 15.18 5.89 1.17
N ASN A 4 15.05 6.55 0.02
CA ASN A 4 14.85 8.00 -0.07
C ASN A 4 13.37 8.39 -0.31
N SER A 5 12.43 7.45 -0.18
CA SER A 5 11.01 7.76 -0.34
C SER A 5 10.47 8.42 0.93
N ASP A 6 9.76 9.54 0.77
CA ASP A 6 9.12 10.26 1.89
C ASP A 6 8.14 9.36 2.66
N TYR A 7 7.44 8.49 1.93
CA TYR A 7 6.53 7.49 2.50
C TYR A 7 6.69 6.13 1.82
N ILE A 8 6.52 5.07 2.61
CA ILE A 8 6.66 3.67 2.19
C ILE A 8 5.46 2.93 2.76
N PHE A 9 4.61 2.44 1.87
CA PHE A 9 3.44 1.61 2.19
C PHE A 9 3.74 0.17 1.79
N ALA A 10 3.52 -0.78 2.68
CA ALA A 10 3.73 -2.20 2.44
C ALA A 10 2.44 -3.00 2.59
N ILE A 11 2.14 -3.86 1.62
CA ILE A 11 1.05 -4.83 1.67
C ILE A 11 1.67 -6.21 1.48
N ASN A 12 1.50 -7.11 2.46
CA ASN A 12 2.05 -8.47 2.38
C ASN A 12 1.14 -9.46 3.10
N LYS A 13 1.07 -10.71 2.64
CA LYS A 13 0.31 -11.78 3.32
C LYS A 13 1.01 -12.30 4.58
N ASP A 14 2.34 -12.21 4.63
CA ASP A 14 3.17 -12.64 5.76
C ASP A 14 3.38 -11.48 6.74
N ASP A 15 2.88 -11.63 7.97
CA ASP A 15 2.99 -10.64 9.05
C ASP A 15 4.42 -10.48 9.58
N LYS A 16 5.32 -11.41 9.27
CA LYS A 16 6.73 -11.38 9.67
C LYS A 16 7.66 -10.87 8.58
N ALA A 17 7.12 -10.42 7.45
CA ALA A 17 7.91 -9.96 6.32
C ALA A 17 8.88 -8.82 6.71
N PRO A 18 10.18 -8.90 6.36
CA PRO A 18 11.18 -7.89 6.72
C PRO A 18 10.89 -6.48 6.22
N ILE A 19 10.08 -6.33 5.17
CA ILE A 19 9.67 -5.04 4.60
C ILE A 19 8.98 -4.15 5.63
N PHE A 20 8.29 -4.73 6.61
CA PHE A 20 7.61 -3.98 7.67
C PHE A 20 8.58 -3.27 8.62
N LYS A 21 9.87 -3.64 8.63
CA LYS A 21 10.89 -2.93 9.41
C LYS A 21 11.24 -1.55 8.85
N VAL A 22 10.98 -1.32 7.56
CA VAL A 22 11.33 -0.09 6.85
C VAL A 22 10.10 0.65 6.31
N ALA A 23 8.92 0.05 6.37
CA ALA A 23 7.68 0.68 5.93
C ALA A 23 7.16 1.68 6.97
N HIS A 24 6.63 2.80 6.49
CA HIS A 24 5.93 3.78 7.31
C HIS A 24 4.53 3.28 7.67
N TYR A 25 3.88 2.57 6.74
CA TYR A 25 2.57 1.96 6.92
C TYR A 25 2.58 0.53 6.39
N GLY A 26 1.99 -0.40 7.14
CA GLY A 26 1.93 -1.82 6.78
C GLY A 26 0.51 -2.38 6.87
N ILE A 27 0.11 -3.18 5.89
CA ILE A 27 -1.13 -3.94 5.87
C ILE A 27 -0.80 -5.42 5.66
N VAL A 28 -1.29 -6.28 6.55
CA VAL A 28 -1.21 -7.73 6.37
C VAL A 28 -2.45 -8.20 5.60
N GLY A 29 -2.27 -8.73 4.40
CA GLY A 29 -3.37 -9.24 3.58
C GLY A 29 -3.03 -9.44 2.10
N ASP A 30 -4.03 -9.84 1.31
CA ASP A 30 -3.88 -10.05 -0.12
C ASP A 30 -3.94 -8.73 -0.90
N ILE A 31 -2.89 -8.47 -1.68
CA ILE A 31 -2.79 -7.29 -2.54
C ILE A 31 -3.93 -7.24 -3.58
N TYR A 32 -4.39 -8.38 -4.09
CA TYR A 32 -5.47 -8.44 -5.08
C TYR A 32 -6.84 -8.12 -4.48
N GLU A 33 -7.00 -8.24 -3.17
CA GLU A 33 -8.21 -7.82 -2.47
C GLU A 33 -8.13 -6.36 -2.01
N ILE A 34 -6.95 -5.93 -1.56
CA ILE A 34 -6.76 -4.61 -0.94
C ILE A 34 -6.69 -3.50 -1.99
N ILE A 35 -5.92 -3.68 -3.07
CA ILE A 35 -5.69 -2.64 -4.07
C ILE A 35 -7.00 -2.17 -4.74
N PRO A 36 -7.90 -3.07 -5.20
CA PRO A 36 -9.17 -2.62 -5.79
C PRO A 36 -10.03 -1.81 -4.82
N LYS A 37 -10.11 -2.23 -3.55
CA LYS A 37 -10.86 -1.52 -2.50
C LYS A 37 -10.27 -0.14 -2.21
N LEU A 38 -8.95 -0.03 -2.19
CA LEU A 38 -8.25 1.25 -2.00
C LEU A 38 -8.53 2.21 -3.15
N ILE A 39 -8.40 1.74 -4.40
CA ILE A 39 -8.67 2.55 -5.59
C ILE A 39 -10.12 3.03 -5.60
N GLN A 40 -11.08 2.15 -5.27
CA GLN A 40 -12.49 2.52 -5.17
C GLN A 40 -12.70 3.65 -4.17
N LYS A 41 -12.16 3.53 -2.95
CA LYS A 41 -12.28 4.56 -1.90
C LYS A 41 -11.65 5.89 -2.29
N ILE A 42 -10.51 5.87 -3.00
CA ILE A 42 -9.87 7.11 -3.48
C ILE A 42 -10.80 7.84 -4.47
N LYS A 43 -11.40 7.10 -5.42
CA LYS A 43 -12.34 7.65 -6.38
C LYS A 43 -13.60 8.21 -5.71
N GLU A 44 -14.15 7.50 -4.72
CA GLU A 44 -15.32 7.95 -3.96
C GLU A 44 -15.06 9.26 -3.19
N ASN A 45 -13.84 9.45 -2.71
CA ASN A 45 -13.42 10.68 -2.02
C ASN A 45 -13.00 11.81 -2.98
N GLY A 46 -13.30 11.70 -4.27
CA GLY A 46 -12.97 12.72 -5.28
C GLY A 46 -11.48 12.79 -5.65
N GLY A 47 -10.68 11.80 -5.24
CA GLY A 47 -9.28 11.71 -5.64
C GLY A 47 -9.14 11.17 -7.06
N GLU A 48 -8.27 11.79 -7.86
CA GLU A 48 -7.88 11.24 -9.15
C GLU A 48 -6.95 10.04 -8.96
N SER A 49 -7.39 8.86 -9.37
CA SER A 49 -6.51 7.70 -9.46
C SER A 49 -5.71 7.79 -10.76
N TYR A 50 -4.46 8.24 -10.69
CA TYR A 50 -3.53 8.12 -11.81
C TYR A 50 -3.15 6.65 -11.95
N ALA A 51 -3.57 6.02 -13.06
CA ALA A 51 -3.02 4.73 -13.45
C ALA A 51 -1.56 4.99 -13.89
N ILE A 52 -0.61 4.45 -13.12
CA ILE A 52 0.79 4.33 -13.54
C ILE A 52 0.96 3.16 -14.49
#